data_AF-A0A7J7Y3C7-F1
#
_entry.id   AF-A0A7J7Y3C7-F1
#
_cell.length_a   1.000
_cell.length_b   1.000
_cell.length_c   1.000
_cell.angle_alpha   90.00
_cell.angle_beta   90.00
_cell.angle_gamma   90.00
#
_symmetry.space_group_name_H-M   'P 1'
#
loop_
_entity.id
_entity.type
_entity.pdbx_description
1 polymer ?
#
loop_
_entity_poly.entity_id
_entity_poly.type
_entity_poly.pdbx_seq_one_letter_code
_entity_poly.pdbx_strand_id
1 'polypeptide(L)'
;MDSVIVSVINGFTSMYAATVVYSIIGFRATERYDSCFNQNILTLINGFDLPEGSVTENNFEEVQQWYNNTYPAAFAQLQFQTCDMNSFLSEGVEGTGLAFIVFTEAITKMPISPLWSVLFFIMLFCLGLSSMFGNMEGVVVPLQDLKIFPKKWPKEVLTGLICLGSYLIAFIFTLNSGQYWLTLLDSYAGSIPLLIIAFCEMFAVVYVYGVDRFNKDIEFMIGHKPNIFWQITWRVVSPLLMLVIFLFFFVINVNKELIYSVWDPAYAEFPKSEKVPYPSWAYGVVVIVAGVPCLSIPCFAIYKLIRNRCQKQESQQGLVSTMSTASINGDLKY
;
A
#
# COMPACT_ATOMS: atom_id res chain seq x y z
N MET A 1 9.49 25.79 -3.53
CA MET A 1 9.39 25.51 -4.99
C MET A 1 9.46 24.02 -5.23
N ASP A 2 10.43 23.35 -4.61
CA ASP A 2 10.68 21.90 -4.74
C ASP A 2 9.46 21.03 -4.42
N SER A 3 8.74 21.32 -3.33
CA SER A 3 7.54 20.54 -2.95
C SER A 3 6.45 20.54 -4.02
N VAL A 4 6.24 21.66 -4.71
CA VAL A 4 5.25 21.77 -5.79
C VAL A 4 5.72 21.00 -7.03
N ILE A 5 7.00 21.13 -7.39
CA ILE A 5 7.57 20.42 -8.54
C ILE A 5 7.47 18.91 -8.33
N VAL A 6 7.88 18.41 -7.16
CA VAL A 6 7.80 16.98 -6.83
C VAL A 6 6.35 16.49 -6.84
N SER A 7 5.42 17.24 -6.26
CA SER A 7 4.00 16.87 -6.26
C SER A 7 3.41 16.80 -7.67
N VAL A 8 3.75 17.75 -8.55
CA VAL A 8 3.29 17.78 -9.94
C VAL A 8 3.88 16.61 -10.73
N ILE A 9 5.19 16.36 -10.63
CA ILE A 9 5.85 15.23 -11.30
C ILE A 9 5.25 13.90 -10.85
N ASN A 10 5.03 13.72 -9.54
CA ASN A 10 4.41 12.50 -9.02
C ASN A 10 2.99 12.32 -9.58
N GLY A 11 2.18 13.38 -9.61
CA GLY A 11 0.83 13.33 -10.18
C GLY A 11 0.82 12.96 -11.67
N PHE A 12 1.68 13.59 -12.47
CA PHE A 12 1.83 13.25 -13.89
C PHE A 12 2.34 11.81 -14.09
N THR A 13 3.29 11.37 -13.29
CA THR A 13 3.86 10.01 -13.37
C THR A 13 2.79 8.96 -13.04
N SER A 14 1.96 9.18 -12.02
CA SER A 14 0.86 8.28 -11.68
C SER A 14 -0.18 8.18 -12.80
N MET A 15 -0.55 9.30 -13.42
CA MET A 15 -1.48 9.32 -14.56
C MET A 15 -0.89 8.63 -15.79
N TYR A 16 0.38 8.88 -16.09
CA TYR A 16 1.10 8.23 -17.19
C TYR A 16 1.18 6.72 -16.98
N ALA A 17 1.59 6.28 -15.78
CA ALA A 17 1.68 4.86 -15.43
C ALA A 17 0.31 4.17 -15.53
N ALA A 18 -0.75 4.80 -15.01
CA ALA A 18 -2.11 4.26 -15.14
C ALA A 18 -2.53 4.08 -16.60
N THR A 19 -2.24 5.05 -17.47
CA THR A 19 -2.55 4.96 -18.90
C THR A 19 -1.86 3.78 -19.58
N VAL A 20 -0.57 3.57 -19.28
CA VAL A 20 0.21 2.44 -19.79
C VAL A 20 -0.35 1.10 -19.27
N VAL A 21 -0.64 1.02 -17.98
CA VAL A 21 -1.22 -0.19 -17.35
C VAL A 21 -2.56 -0.57 -18.00
N TYR A 22 -3.49 0.38 -18.11
CA TYR A 22 -4.81 0.11 -18.66
C TYR A 22 -4.80 -0.20 -20.16
N SER A 23 -3.82 0.33 -20.91
CA SER A 23 -3.63 -0.04 -22.32
C SER A 23 -3.25 -1.51 -22.48
N ILE A 24 -2.40 -2.05 -21.58
CA ILE A 24 -2.00 -3.45 -21.59
C ILE A 24 -3.13 -4.37 -21.11
N ILE A 25 -3.89 -3.95 -20.09
CA ILE A 25 -5.10 -4.67 -19.65
C ILE A 25 -6.11 -4.75 -20.80
N GLY A 26 -6.35 -3.64 -21.51
CA GLY A 26 -7.23 -3.60 -22.67
C GLY A 26 -6.78 -4.55 -23.78
N PHE A 27 -5.50 -4.54 -24.13
CA PHE A 27 -4.92 -5.48 -25.11
C PHE A 27 -5.15 -6.95 -24.73
N ARG A 28 -4.89 -7.31 -23.46
CA ARG A 28 -5.14 -8.68 -22.96
C ARG A 28 -6.62 -9.05 -23.02
N ALA A 29 -7.52 -8.12 -22.66
CA ALA A 29 -8.95 -8.37 -22.69
C ALA A 29 -9.46 -8.62 -24.12
N THR A 30 -8.98 -7.84 -25.10
CA THR A 30 -9.30 -8.06 -26.52
C THR A 30 -8.79 -9.42 -27.01
N GLU A 31 -7.54 -9.78 -26.73
CA GLU A 31 -6.99 -11.10 -27.11
C GLU A 31 -7.81 -12.26 -26.51
N ARG A 32 -8.27 -12.14 -25.26
CA ARG A 32 -9.13 -13.15 -24.62
C ARG A 32 -10.52 -13.19 -25.24
N TYR A 33 -11.10 -12.03 -25.53
CA TYR A 33 -12.39 -11.93 -26.21
C TYR A 33 -12.34 -12.61 -27.59
N ASP A 34 -11.35 -12.26 -28.41
CA ASP A 34 -11.16 -12.83 -29.74
C ASP A 34 -10.93 -14.34 -29.67
N SER A 35 -10.10 -14.82 -28.73
CA SER A 35 -9.90 -16.26 -28.54
C SER A 35 -11.17 -16.99 -28.10
N CYS A 36 -11.96 -16.41 -27.19
CA CYS A 36 -13.23 -16.98 -26.73
C CYS A 36 -14.25 -17.05 -27.87
N PHE A 37 -14.38 -15.96 -28.61
CA PHE A 37 -15.32 -15.87 -29.72
C PHE A 37 -14.96 -16.83 -30.86
N ASN A 38 -13.67 -16.93 -31.22
CA ASN A 38 -13.19 -17.89 -32.20
C ASN A 38 -13.45 -19.34 -31.79
N GLN A 39 -13.37 -19.69 -30.49
CA GLN A 39 -13.73 -21.03 -30.01
C GLN A 39 -15.23 -21.32 -30.20
N ASN A 40 -16.10 -20.34 -29.95
CA ASN A 40 -17.53 -20.48 -30.21
C ASN A 40 -17.84 -20.68 -31.70
N ILE A 41 -17.18 -19.91 -32.59
CA ILE A 41 -17.28 -20.11 -34.04
C ILE A 41 -16.86 -21.53 -34.41
N LEU A 42 -15.69 -21.99 -33.95
CA LEU A 42 -15.18 -23.34 -34.25
C LEU A 42 -16.10 -24.45 -33.74
N THR A 43 -16.72 -24.25 -32.57
CA THR A 43 -17.68 -25.20 -31.99
C THR A 43 -18.92 -25.33 -32.89
N LEU A 44 -19.40 -24.23 -33.45
CA LEU A 44 -20.51 -24.23 -34.39
C LEU A 44 -20.12 -24.87 -35.74
N ILE A 45 -18.94 -24.52 -36.25
CA ILE A 45 -18.42 -25.04 -37.52
C ILE A 45 -18.25 -26.56 -37.47
N ASN A 46 -17.60 -27.08 -36.42
CA ASN A 46 -17.37 -28.51 -36.24
C ASN A 46 -18.67 -29.26 -35.88
N GLY A 47 -19.62 -28.60 -35.22
CA GLY A 47 -20.91 -29.21 -34.88
C GLY A 47 -21.82 -29.46 -36.08
N PHE A 48 -21.67 -28.66 -37.15
CA PHE A 48 -22.53 -28.70 -38.34
C PHE A 48 -21.76 -28.88 -39.66
N ASP A 49 -20.47 -29.23 -39.60
CA ASP A 49 -19.57 -29.43 -40.74
C ASP A 49 -19.61 -28.28 -41.76
N LEU A 50 -19.54 -27.04 -41.27
CA LEU A 50 -19.53 -25.84 -42.09
C LEU A 50 -18.15 -25.60 -42.73
N PRO A 51 -18.07 -24.98 -43.91
CA PRO A 51 -16.78 -24.57 -44.47
C PRO A 51 -16.15 -23.43 -43.66
N GLU A 52 -14.84 -23.50 -43.44
CA GLU A 52 -14.08 -22.45 -42.76
C GLU A 52 -14.24 -21.10 -43.47
N GLY A 53 -14.44 -20.03 -42.69
CA GLY A 53 -14.67 -18.67 -43.21
C GLY A 53 -16.11 -18.35 -43.63
N SER A 54 -17.05 -19.31 -43.54
CA SER A 54 -18.49 -19.03 -43.74
C SER A 54 -19.13 -18.29 -42.56
N VAL A 55 -18.64 -18.58 -41.35
CA VAL A 55 -19.06 -17.93 -40.10
C VAL A 55 -17.97 -16.96 -39.65
N THR A 56 -18.38 -15.74 -39.34
CA THR A 56 -17.57 -14.58 -38.94
C THR A 56 -18.23 -13.91 -37.74
N GLU A 57 -17.53 -12.97 -37.10
CA GLU A 57 -18.06 -12.21 -35.96
C GLU A 57 -19.40 -11.52 -36.26
N ASN A 58 -19.54 -10.93 -37.45
CA ASN A 58 -20.71 -10.15 -37.82
C ASN A 58 -21.97 -10.98 -38.08
N ASN A 59 -21.82 -12.24 -38.51
CA ASN A 59 -22.96 -13.11 -38.87
C ASN A 59 -23.19 -14.24 -37.85
N PHE A 60 -22.38 -14.33 -36.80
CA PHE A 60 -22.43 -15.41 -35.82
C PHE A 60 -23.80 -15.51 -35.14
N GLU A 61 -24.37 -14.40 -34.66
CA GLU A 61 -25.67 -14.40 -33.96
C GLU A 61 -26.82 -14.86 -34.87
N GLU A 62 -26.83 -14.42 -36.13
CA GLU A 62 -27.85 -14.80 -37.11
C GLU A 62 -27.76 -16.29 -37.45
N VAL A 63 -26.55 -16.80 -37.70
CA VAL A 63 -26.31 -18.21 -37.99
C VAL A 63 -26.66 -19.07 -36.79
N GLN A 64 -26.28 -18.65 -35.59
CA GLN A 64 -26.61 -19.33 -34.33
C GLN A 64 -28.13 -19.48 -34.16
N GLN A 65 -28.89 -18.41 -34.38
CA GLN A 65 -30.35 -18.46 -34.30
C GLN A 65 -30.97 -19.36 -35.38
N TRP A 66 -30.44 -19.33 -36.61
CA TRP A 66 -30.93 -20.15 -37.71
C TRP A 66 -30.77 -21.65 -37.41
N TYR A 67 -29.59 -22.07 -36.92
CA TYR A 67 -29.34 -23.47 -36.58
C TYR A 67 -30.11 -23.93 -35.34
N ASN A 68 -30.31 -23.06 -34.34
CA ASN A 68 -31.16 -23.36 -33.19
C ASN A 68 -32.62 -23.64 -33.61
N ASN A 69 -33.16 -22.86 -34.55
CA ASN A 69 -34.51 -23.06 -35.07
C ASN A 69 -34.64 -24.28 -35.99
N THR A 70 -33.61 -24.58 -36.78
CA THR A 70 -33.65 -25.66 -37.78
C THR A 70 -33.33 -27.03 -37.17
N TYR A 71 -32.38 -27.09 -36.24
CA TYR A 71 -31.88 -28.33 -35.62
C TYR A 71 -31.72 -28.22 -34.10
N PRO A 72 -32.82 -28.07 -33.33
CA PRO A 72 -32.76 -27.78 -31.90
C PRO A 72 -32.08 -28.89 -31.08
N ALA A 73 -32.26 -30.16 -31.46
CA ALA A 73 -31.71 -31.29 -30.72
C ALA A 73 -30.18 -31.42 -30.85
N ALA A 74 -29.63 -31.10 -32.03
CA ALA A 74 -28.18 -31.10 -32.27
C ALA A 74 -27.54 -29.85 -31.64
N PHE A 75 -28.20 -28.70 -31.76
CA PHE A 75 -27.74 -27.44 -31.18
C PHE A 75 -27.63 -27.51 -29.65
N ALA A 76 -28.58 -28.18 -28.97
CA ALA A 76 -28.56 -28.34 -27.52
C ALA A 76 -27.36 -29.14 -26.98
N GLN A 77 -26.68 -29.92 -27.82
CA GLN A 77 -25.47 -30.66 -27.43
C GLN A 77 -24.20 -29.79 -27.47
N LEU A 78 -24.23 -28.68 -28.21
CA LEU A 78 -23.10 -27.76 -28.31
C LEU A 78 -23.04 -26.88 -27.05
N GLN A 79 -21.83 -26.73 -26.52
CA GLN A 79 -21.56 -25.88 -25.36
C GLN A 79 -20.87 -24.60 -25.84
N PHE A 80 -21.55 -23.46 -25.71
CA PHE A 80 -20.99 -22.16 -26.03
C PHE A 80 -20.52 -21.44 -24.76
N GLN A 81 -19.39 -20.74 -24.85
CA GLN A 81 -18.89 -19.90 -23.78
C GLN A 81 -19.47 -18.49 -23.87
N THR A 82 -19.76 -17.87 -22.74
CA THR A 82 -20.19 -16.47 -22.69
C THR A 82 -18.97 -15.55 -22.75
N CYS A 83 -18.75 -14.93 -23.91
CA CYS A 83 -17.65 -13.99 -24.11
C CYS A 83 -18.15 -12.55 -23.92
N ASP A 84 -17.91 -11.94 -22.76
CA ASP A 84 -18.24 -10.54 -22.50
C ASP A 84 -16.98 -9.72 -22.19
N MET A 85 -16.78 -8.65 -22.93
CA MET A 85 -15.63 -7.75 -22.79
C MET A 85 -15.61 -7.05 -21.43
N ASN A 86 -16.78 -6.64 -20.91
CA ASN A 86 -16.85 -5.97 -19.61
C ASN A 86 -16.43 -6.91 -18.48
N SER A 87 -16.84 -8.18 -18.56
CA SER A 87 -16.39 -9.23 -17.65
C SER A 87 -14.85 -9.34 -17.65
N PHE A 88 -14.22 -9.45 -18.83
CA PHE A 88 -12.75 -9.58 -18.92
C PHE A 88 -11.98 -8.34 -18.46
N LEU A 89 -12.54 -7.14 -18.66
CA LEU A 89 -11.96 -5.89 -18.16
C LEU A 89 -12.10 -5.75 -16.64
N SER A 90 -13.19 -6.26 -16.06
CA SER A 90 -13.46 -6.21 -14.62
C SER A 90 -12.70 -7.26 -13.81
N GLU A 91 -12.19 -8.31 -14.48
CA GLU A 91 -11.35 -9.36 -13.89
C GLU A 91 -9.89 -8.87 -13.68
N GLY A 92 -9.78 -7.64 -13.18
CA GLY A 92 -8.52 -6.99 -12.85
C GLY A 92 -7.86 -7.69 -11.66
N VAL A 93 -6.61 -8.10 -11.84
CA VAL A 93 -5.79 -8.66 -10.77
C VAL A 93 -5.15 -7.49 -10.02
N GLU A 94 -5.51 -7.31 -8.76
CA GLU A 94 -4.88 -6.32 -7.89
C GLU A 94 -3.55 -6.84 -7.31
N GLY A 95 -2.67 -5.93 -6.89
CA GLY A 95 -1.41 -6.26 -6.22
C GLY A 95 -0.38 -6.94 -7.13
N THR A 96 0.30 -7.95 -6.61
CA THR A 96 1.44 -8.62 -7.27
C THR A 96 1.06 -9.31 -8.59
N GLY A 97 -0.16 -9.81 -8.69
CA GLY A 97 -0.62 -10.55 -9.87
C GLY A 97 -0.76 -9.67 -11.12
N LEU A 98 -0.91 -8.34 -10.96
CA LEU A 98 -0.88 -7.42 -12.09
C LEU A 98 0.45 -7.55 -12.85
N ALA A 99 1.58 -7.37 -12.17
CA ALA A 99 2.89 -7.40 -12.80
C ALA A 99 3.32 -8.80 -13.24
N PHE A 100 3.05 -9.83 -12.44
CA PHE A 100 3.58 -11.18 -12.67
C PHE A 100 2.67 -12.10 -13.49
N ILE A 101 1.38 -11.79 -13.62
CA ILE A 101 0.42 -12.59 -14.41
C ILE A 101 -0.06 -11.79 -15.61
N VAL A 102 -0.69 -10.63 -15.37
CA VAL A 102 -1.35 -9.86 -16.44
C VAL A 102 -0.33 -9.32 -17.45
N PHE A 103 0.72 -8.67 -16.96
CA PHE A 103 1.75 -8.08 -17.82
C PHE A 103 2.59 -9.13 -18.54
N THR A 104 3.00 -10.20 -17.85
CA THR A 104 3.81 -11.27 -18.45
C THR A 104 3.04 -12.00 -19.55
N GLU A 105 1.76 -12.32 -19.32
CA GLU A 105 0.86 -12.91 -20.32
C GLU A 105 0.78 -12.03 -21.57
N ALA A 106 0.56 -10.72 -21.39
CA ALA A 106 0.51 -9.78 -22.51
C ALA A 106 1.85 -9.68 -23.27
N ILE A 107 2.99 -9.66 -22.56
CA ILE A 107 4.32 -9.58 -23.18
C ILE A 107 4.60 -10.80 -24.07
N THR A 108 4.12 -12.00 -23.70
CA THR A 108 4.32 -13.20 -24.54
C THR A 108 3.63 -13.12 -25.90
N LYS A 109 2.60 -12.29 -26.03
CA LYS A 109 1.84 -12.08 -27.28
C LYS A 109 2.47 -10.99 -28.16
N MET A 110 3.37 -10.17 -27.61
CA MET A 110 4.03 -9.09 -28.36
C MET A 110 5.20 -9.63 -29.20
N PRO A 111 5.49 -9.03 -30.36
CA PRO A 111 6.68 -9.37 -31.13
C PRO A 111 7.95 -9.01 -30.34
N ILE A 112 9.00 -9.85 -30.46
CA ILE A 112 10.26 -9.67 -29.73
C ILE A 112 10.05 -9.68 -28.20
N SER A 113 9.20 -10.61 -27.71
CA SER A 113 8.84 -10.76 -26.30
C SER A 113 10.00 -10.74 -25.30
N PRO A 114 11.17 -11.37 -25.58
CA PRO A 114 12.30 -11.35 -24.64
C PRO A 114 12.83 -9.95 -24.33
N LEU A 115 12.83 -9.03 -25.31
CA LEU A 115 13.31 -7.66 -25.13
C LEU A 115 12.39 -6.87 -24.20
N TRP A 116 11.07 -6.96 -24.43
CA TRP A 116 10.06 -6.30 -23.61
C TRP A 116 10.07 -6.79 -22.16
N SER A 117 10.27 -8.10 -21.95
CA SER A 117 10.38 -8.69 -20.62
C SER A 117 11.56 -8.10 -19.83
N VAL A 118 12.76 -8.03 -20.44
CA VAL A 118 13.95 -7.47 -19.78
C VAL A 118 13.75 -5.99 -19.43
N LEU A 119 13.23 -5.18 -20.35
CA LEU A 119 12.96 -3.76 -20.09
C LEU A 119 11.94 -3.56 -18.96
N PHE A 120 10.87 -4.36 -18.94
CA PHE A 120 9.83 -4.29 -17.93
C PHE A 120 10.36 -4.65 -16.53
N PHE A 121 11.11 -5.74 -16.39
CA PHE A 121 11.64 -6.15 -15.10
C PHE A 121 12.78 -5.25 -14.60
N ILE A 122 13.63 -4.71 -15.48
CA ILE A 122 14.63 -3.69 -15.09
C ILE A 122 13.94 -2.43 -14.58
N MET A 123 12.87 -1.98 -15.25
CA MET A 123 12.09 -0.84 -14.79
C MET A 123 11.52 -1.08 -13.38
N LEU A 124 10.85 -2.22 -13.14
CA LEU A 124 10.32 -2.56 -11.82
C LEU A 124 11.42 -2.65 -10.76
N PHE A 125 12.58 -3.23 -11.10
CA PHE A 125 13.74 -3.29 -10.23
C PHE A 125 14.24 -1.90 -9.84
N CYS A 126 14.39 -0.99 -10.81
CA CYS A 126 14.83 0.39 -10.56
C CYS A 126 13.82 1.17 -9.69
N LEU A 127 12.51 0.99 -9.90
CA LEU A 127 11.47 1.62 -9.08
C LEU A 127 11.47 1.11 -7.62
N GLY A 128 11.66 -0.20 -7.44
CA GLY A 128 11.80 -0.79 -6.11
C GLY A 128 13.07 -0.29 -5.41
N LEU A 129 14.20 -0.30 -6.11
CA LEU A 129 15.50 0.08 -5.57
C LEU A 129 15.56 1.55 -5.14
N SER A 130 15.01 2.47 -5.92
CA SER A 130 14.98 3.90 -5.57
C SER A 130 14.15 4.17 -4.31
N SER A 131 13.01 3.49 -4.16
CA SER A 131 12.17 3.58 -2.96
C SER A 131 12.87 3.04 -1.72
N MET A 132 13.65 1.95 -1.87
CA MET A 132 14.39 1.36 -0.77
C MET A 132 15.51 2.26 -0.22
N PHE A 133 16.08 3.15 -1.03
CA PHE A 133 17.04 4.14 -0.52
C PHE A 133 16.41 5.09 0.50
N GLY A 134 15.22 5.62 0.21
CA GLY A 134 14.49 6.48 1.15
C GLY A 134 14.07 5.73 2.42
N ASN A 135 13.59 4.49 2.28
CA ASN A 135 13.22 3.66 3.42
C ASN A 135 14.43 3.35 4.33
N MET A 136 15.58 3.05 3.74
CA MET A 136 16.80 2.78 4.50
C MET A 136 17.29 4.02 5.25
N GLU A 137 17.27 5.18 4.61
CA GLU A 137 17.61 6.45 5.27
C GLU A 137 16.66 6.75 6.43
N GLY A 138 15.36 6.51 6.24
CA GLY A 138 14.33 6.67 7.27
C GLY A 138 14.51 5.80 8.51
N VAL A 139 15.22 4.66 8.40
CA VAL A 139 15.55 3.79 9.56
C VAL A 139 16.92 4.13 10.14
N VAL A 140 17.93 4.34 9.28
CA VAL A 140 19.32 4.54 9.71
C VAL A 140 19.49 5.86 10.45
N VAL A 141 18.90 6.96 9.97
CA VAL A 141 19.10 8.30 10.56
C VAL A 141 18.54 8.38 11.99
N PRO A 142 17.27 8.00 12.27
CA PRO A 142 16.76 8.04 13.64
C PRO A 142 17.51 7.11 14.60
N LEU A 143 17.99 5.95 14.14
CA LEU A 143 18.81 5.05 14.97
C LEU A 143 20.18 5.66 15.33
N GLN A 144 20.79 6.42 14.41
CA GLN A 144 22.02 7.16 14.70
C GLN A 144 21.79 8.27 15.73
N ASP A 145 20.66 8.98 15.62
CA ASP A 145 20.32 10.08 16.53
C ASP A 145 20.01 9.61 17.96
N LEU A 146 19.48 8.39 18.12
CA LEU A 146 19.22 7.76 19.42
C LEU A 146 20.49 7.39 20.19
N LYS A 147 21.69 7.48 19.58
CA LYS A 147 23.01 7.19 20.21
C LYS A 147 23.07 5.82 20.92
N ILE A 148 22.30 4.84 20.46
CA ILE A 148 22.28 3.47 21.02
C ILE A 148 23.63 2.77 20.78
N PHE A 149 24.27 3.05 19.64
CA PHE A 149 25.54 2.46 19.26
C PHE A 149 26.73 3.35 19.64
N PRO A 150 27.90 2.75 19.92
CA PRO A 150 29.10 3.51 20.21
C PRO A 150 29.46 4.42 19.03
N LYS A 151 29.73 5.71 19.29
CA LYS A 151 30.15 6.69 18.26
C LYS A 151 31.40 6.28 17.46
N LYS A 152 32.15 5.29 17.92
CA LYS A 152 33.35 4.76 17.26
C LYS A 152 33.04 3.87 16.05
N TRP A 153 31.80 3.38 15.92
CA TRP A 153 31.45 2.49 14.82
C TRP A 153 31.17 3.30 13.55
N PRO A 154 31.73 2.90 12.38
CA PRO A 154 31.45 3.57 11.12
C PRO A 154 29.99 3.35 10.70
N LYS A 155 29.42 4.29 9.94
CA LYS A 155 28.04 4.23 9.47
C LYS A 155 27.76 2.95 8.65
N GLU A 156 28.75 2.50 7.89
CA GLU A 156 28.70 1.29 7.06
C GLU A 156 28.38 0.02 7.88
N VAL A 157 28.95 -0.10 9.08
CA VAL A 157 28.71 -1.25 9.97
C VAL A 157 27.27 -1.25 10.49
N LEU A 158 26.73 -0.08 10.83
CA LEU A 158 25.34 0.05 11.28
C LEU A 158 24.37 -0.32 10.14
N THR A 159 24.59 0.23 8.95
CA THR A 159 23.80 -0.09 7.76
C THR A 159 23.85 -1.59 7.46
N GLY A 160 25.04 -2.20 7.50
CA GLY A 160 25.22 -3.63 7.29
C GLY A 160 24.46 -4.49 8.31
N LEU A 161 24.44 -4.09 9.59
CA LEU A 161 23.71 -4.80 10.65
C LEU A 161 22.19 -4.73 10.43
N ILE A 162 21.66 -3.57 10.04
CA ILE A 162 20.23 -3.39 9.73
C ILE A 162 19.85 -4.22 8.49
N CYS A 163 20.68 -4.21 7.44
CA CYS A 163 20.48 -5.06 6.26
C CYS A 163 20.50 -6.55 6.62
N LEU A 164 21.43 -6.99 7.46
CA LEU A 164 21.51 -8.39 7.89
C LEU A 164 20.29 -8.78 8.74
N GLY A 165 19.86 -7.92 9.66
CA GLY A 165 18.67 -8.15 10.49
C GLY A 165 17.40 -8.23 9.66
N SER A 166 17.21 -7.32 8.71
CA SER A 166 16.05 -7.35 7.80
C SER A 166 16.07 -8.56 6.87
N TYR A 167 17.24 -8.98 6.37
CA TYR A 167 17.39 -10.21 5.59
C TYR A 167 16.95 -11.46 6.37
N LEU A 168 17.33 -11.58 7.64
CA LEU A 168 16.94 -12.72 8.48
C LEU A 168 15.43 -12.73 8.76
N ILE A 169 14.81 -11.56 8.97
CA ILE A 169 13.35 -11.45 9.17
C ILE A 169 12.60 -11.80 7.87
N ALA A 170 13.14 -11.43 6.71
CA ALA A 170 12.52 -11.66 5.41
C ALA A 170 12.33 -13.14 5.04
N PHE A 171 12.98 -14.08 5.76
CA PHE A 171 12.78 -15.52 5.55
C PHE A 171 11.33 -15.98 5.75
N ILE A 172 10.51 -15.23 6.49
CA ILE A 172 9.07 -15.54 6.60
C ILE A 172 8.36 -15.47 5.23
N PHE A 173 8.83 -14.63 4.31
CA PHE A 173 8.23 -14.44 2.99
C PHE A 173 8.68 -15.49 1.95
N THR A 174 9.72 -16.27 2.23
CA THR A 174 10.21 -17.32 1.31
C THR A 174 9.60 -18.69 1.57
N LEU A 175 8.74 -18.80 2.60
CA LEU A 175 7.98 -20.02 2.89
C LEU A 175 6.88 -20.25 1.83
N ASN A 176 6.34 -21.47 1.76
CA ASN A 176 5.23 -21.80 0.84
C ASN A 176 3.98 -20.93 1.07
N SER A 177 3.76 -20.46 2.30
CA SER A 177 2.68 -19.53 2.66
C SER A 177 3.12 -18.05 2.63
N GLY A 178 4.32 -17.75 2.12
CA GLY A 178 4.96 -16.44 2.18
C GLY A 178 4.15 -15.33 1.52
N GLN A 179 3.47 -15.61 0.40
CA GLN A 179 2.61 -14.65 -0.28
C GLN A 179 1.41 -14.22 0.59
N TYR A 180 0.87 -15.13 1.40
CA TYR A 180 -0.23 -14.81 2.33
C TYR A 180 0.25 -13.89 3.46
N TRP A 181 1.47 -14.12 3.98
CA TRP A 181 2.10 -13.23 4.96
C TRP A 181 2.38 -11.84 4.38
N LEU A 182 2.91 -11.76 3.15
CA LEU A 182 3.19 -10.50 2.47
C LEU A 182 1.90 -9.70 2.29
N THR A 183 0.84 -10.33 1.77
CA THR A 183 -0.45 -9.67 1.53
C THR A 183 -1.10 -9.17 2.82
N LEU A 184 -1.01 -9.95 3.91
CA LEU A 184 -1.50 -9.56 5.23
C LEU A 184 -0.74 -8.33 5.75
N LEU A 185 0.60 -8.35 5.71
CA LEU A 185 1.40 -7.24 6.20
C LEU A 185 1.23 -5.97 5.35
N ASP A 186 1.21 -6.08 4.02
CA ASP A 186 1.06 -4.94 3.13
C ASP A 186 -0.25 -4.18 3.39
N SER A 187 -1.35 -4.91 3.54
CA SER A 187 -2.68 -4.33 3.77
C SER A 187 -2.77 -3.53 5.07
N TYR A 188 -2.16 -4.02 6.16
CA TYR A 188 -2.30 -3.44 7.50
C TYR A 188 -1.13 -2.53 7.91
N ALA A 189 0.11 -2.86 7.55
CA ALA A 189 1.31 -2.11 7.92
C ALA A 189 1.43 -0.79 7.16
N GLY A 190 1.01 -0.75 5.89
CA GLY A 190 1.08 0.46 5.06
C GLY A 190 -0.04 1.47 5.34
N SER A 191 -1.21 0.99 5.75
CA SER A 191 -2.43 1.83 5.84
C SER A 191 -2.59 2.52 7.18
N ILE A 192 -2.67 1.75 8.28
CA ILE A 192 -3.05 2.28 9.60
C ILE A 192 -1.98 3.22 10.19
N PRO A 193 -0.69 2.82 10.25
CA PRO A 193 0.35 3.66 10.82
C PRO A 193 0.56 4.96 10.07
N LEU A 194 0.59 4.92 8.73
CA LEU A 194 0.83 6.10 7.89
C LEU A 194 -0.21 7.19 8.16
N LEU A 195 -1.49 6.81 8.20
CA LEU A 195 -2.59 7.75 8.42
C LEU A 195 -2.50 8.40 9.81
N ILE A 196 -2.30 7.60 10.87
CA ILE A 196 -2.22 8.10 12.25
C ILE A 196 -0.99 9.02 12.43
N ILE A 197 0.19 8.60 11.93
CA ILE A 197 1.42 9.39 12.03
C ILE A 197 1.25 10.71 11.29
N ALA A 198 0.76 10.70 10.05
CA ALA A 198 0.56 11.91 9.25
C ALA A 198 -0.45 12.88 9.90
N PHE A 199 -1.52 12.37 10.52
CA PHE A 199 -2.46 13.19 11.30
C PHE A 199 -1.78 13.82 12.52
N CYS A 200 -1.02 13.04 13.28
CA CYS A 200 -0.29 13.54 14.46
C CYS A 200 0.76 14.60 14.09
N GLU A 201 1.50 14.43 12.99
CA GLU A 201 2.48 15.40 12.51
C GLU A 201 1.82 16.73 12.14
N MET A 202 0.73 16.68 11.35
CA MET A 202 -0.02 17.87 10.98
C MET A 202 -0.60 18.59 12.21
N PHE A 203 -1.19 17.85 13.14
CA PHE A 203 -1.74 18.41 14.37
C PHE A 203 -0.64 19.04 15.24
N ALA A 204 0.51 18.36 15.39
CA ALA A 204 1.63 18.85 16.19
C ALA A 204 2.20 20.16 15.64
N VAL A 205 2.39 20.28 14.31
CA VAL A 205 2.94 21.51 13.71
C VAL A 205 1.94 22.67 13.80
N VAL A 206 0.67 22.44 13.46
CA VAL A 206 -0.31 23.54 13.34
C VAL A 206 -0.79 24.01 14.71
N TYR A 207 -1.13 23.09 15.62
CA TYR A 207 -1.79 23.41 16.89
C TYR A 207 -0.86 23.40 18.10
N VAL A 208 0.14 22.52 18.15
CA VAL A 208 1.06 22.44 19.31
C VAL A 208 2.24 23.41 19.15
N TYR A 209 2.91 23.39 18.00
CA TYR A 209 4.00 24.33 17.71
C TYR A 209 3.47 25.73 17.40
N GLY A 210 2.31 25.80 16.73
CA GLY A 210 1.61 27.02 16.39
C GLY A 210 1.97 27.51 15.00
N VAL A 211 0.96 27.60 14.13
CA VAL A 211 1.10 28.04 12.73
C VAL A 211 1.74 29.43 12.59
N ASP A 212 1.49 30.37 13.52
CA ASP A 212 2.07 31.71 13.45
C ASP A 212 3.58 31.72 13.73
N ARG A 213 4.07 30.77 14.55
CA ARG A 213 5.52 30.58 14.77
C ARG A 213 6.14 29.94 13.53
N PHE A 214 5.50 28.90 13.00
CA PHE A 214 5.94 28.24 11.77
C PHE A 214 6.03 29.20 10.57
N ASN A 215 5.10 30.15 10.46
CA ASN A 215 5.12 31.18 9.42
C ASN A 215 6.36 32.10 9.51
N LYS A 216 6.82 32.43 10.71
CA LYS A 216 8.03 33.23 10.92
C LYS A 216 9.29 32.45 10.57
N ASP A 217 9.32 31.16 10.91
CA ASP A 217 10.45 30.29 10.58
C ASP A 217 10.58 30.11 9.06
N ILE A 218 9.46 29.94 8.36
CA ILE A 218 9.47 29.90 6.89
C ILE A 218 9.95 31.22 6.32
N GLU A 219 9.42 32.36 6.78
CA GLU A 219 9.84 33.69 6.33
C GLU A 219 11.35 33.91 6.52
N PHE A 220 11.94 33.38 7.60
CA PHE A 220 13.38 33.39 7.82
C PHE A 220 14.16 32.53 6.82
N MET A 221 13.63 31.36 6.43
CA MET A 221 14.32 30.44 5.51
C MET A 221 14.20 30.84 4.03
N ILE A 222 13.01 31.28 3.59
CA ILE A 222 12.73 31.57 2.17
C ILE A 222 12.61 33.07 1.85
N GLY A 223 12.63 33.92 2.88
CA GLY A 223 12.56 35.39 2.74
C GLY A 223 11.15 35.97 2.58
N HIS A 224 10.09 35.15 2.56
CA HIS A 224 8.71 35.62 2.46
C HIS A 224 7.73 34.68 3.19
N LYS A 225 6.57 35.22 3.60
CA LYS A 225 5.52 34.41 4.23
C LYS A 225 4.81 33.50 3.22
N PRO A 226 4.27 32.33 3.66
CA PRO A 226 3.43 31.49 2.82
C PRO A 226 2.13 32.19 2.41
N ASN A 227 1.69 31.96 1.17
CA ASN A 227 0.44 32.48 0.62
C ASN A 227 -0.80 32.04 1.42
N ILE A 228 -1.91 32.76 1.23
CA ILE A 228 -3.19 32.48 1.91
C ILE A 228 -3.70 31.05 1.66
N PHE A 229 -3.41 30.49 0.48
CA PHE A 229 -3.72 29.10 0.15
C PHE A 229 -3.11 28.12 1.17
N TRP A 230 -1.83 28.29 1.52
CA TRP A 230 -1.14 27.45 2.49
C TRP A 230 -1.69 27.65 3.90
N GLN A 231 -2.04 28.88 4.27
CA GLN A 231 -2.66 29.18 5.57
C GLN A 231 -4.00 28.46 5.75
N ILE A 232 -4.88 28.54 4.75
CA ILE A 232 -6.20 27.88 4.79
C ILE A 232 -6.04 26.36 4.80
N THR A 233 -5.12 25.85 3.96
CA THR A 233 -4.87 24.42 3.82
C THR A 233 -4.36 23.81 5.13
N TRP A 234 -3.36 24.42 5.77
CA TRP A 234 -2.82 23.88 7.02
C TRP A 234 -3.74 24.04 8.22
N ARG A 235 -4.47 25.17 8.33
CA ARG A 235 -5.31 25.43 9.49
C ARG A 235 -6.61 24.61 9.49
N VAL A 236 -7.24 24.45 8.31
CA VAL A 236 -8.61 23.92 8.23
C VAL A 236 -8.71 22.71 7.29
N VAL A 237 -8.29 22.85 6.03
CA VAL A 237 -8.60 21.85 4.99
C VAL A 237 -7.90 20.52 5.25
N SER A 238 -6.57 20.53 5.41
CA SER A 238 -5.81 19.29 5.59
C SER A 238 -6.16 18.55 6.89
N PRO A 239 -6.25 19.20 8.07
CA PRO A 239 -6.66 18.50 9.29
C PRO A 239 -8.06 17.90 9.20
N LEU A 240 -9.01 18.62 8.59
CA LEU A 240 -10.38 18.13 8.41
C LEU A 240 -10.42 16.93 7.44
N LEU A 241 -9.73 17.03 6.31
CA LEU A 241 -9.69 15.97 5.30
C LEU A 241 -9.03 14.71 5.86
N MET A 242 -7.92 14.84 6.59
CA MET A 242 -7.27 13.70 7.25
C MET A 242 -8.16 13.06 8.33
N LEU A 243 -8.89 13.88 9.10
CA LEU A 243 -9.84 13.38 10.11
C LEU A 243 -11.00 12.61 9.46
N VAL A 244 -11.53 13.10 8.34
CA VAL A 244 -12.59 12.42 7.59
C VAL A 244 -12.10 11.08 7.04
N ILE A 245 -10.91 11.03 6.43
CA ILE A 245 -10.33 9.78 5.93
C ILE A 245 -10.08 8.81 7.08
N PHE A 246 -9.58 9.28 8.22
CA PHE A 246 -9.37 8.46 9.42
C PHE A 246 -10.68 7.79 9.89
N LEU A 247 -11.76 8.57 10.00
CA LEU A 247 -13.05 8.05 10.44
C LEU A 247 -13.63 7.04 9.46
N PHE A 248 -13.60 7.33 8.16
CA PHE A 248 -14.06 6.38 7.15
C PHE A 248 -13.24 5.10 7.16
N PHE A 249 -11.91 5.22 7.26
CA PHE A 249 -11.03 4.07 7.35
C PHE A 249 -11.36 3.21 8.59
N PHE A 250 -11.56 3.83 9.75
CA PHE A 250 -11.94 3.10 10.97
C PHE A 250 -13.28 2.39 10.81
N VAL A 251 -14.31 3.06 10.28
CA VAL A 251 -15.64 2.46 10.04
C VAL A 251 -15.55 1.28 9.07
N ILE A 252 -14.78 1.40 7.99
CA ILE A 252 -14.63 0.32 7.01
C ILE A 252 -13.90 -0.88 7.62
N ASN A 253 -12.83 -0.66 8.39
CA ASN A 253 -12.04 -1.76 8.95
C ASN A 253 -12.75 -2.49 10.09
N VAL A 254 -13.54 -1.79 10.91
CA VAL A 254 -14.32 -2.44 11.99
C VAL A 254 -15.43 -3.32 11.44
N ASN A 255 -16.01 -2.96 10.28
CA ASN A 255 -17.14 -3.70 9.69
C ASN A 255 -16.71 -4.76 8.66
N LYS A 256 -15.43 -4.82 8.28
CA LYS A 256 -14.93 -5.81 7.31
C LYS A 256 -14.49 -7.08 8.01
N GLU A 257 -14.97 -8.21 7.50
CA GLU A 257 -14.43 -9.52 7.86
C GLU A 257 -13.04 -9.71 7.23
N LEU A 258 -12.10 -10.24 8.00
CA LEU A 258 -10.75 -10.54 7.54
C LEU A 258 -10.79 -11.78 6.63
N ILE A 259 -10.80 -11.57 5.32
CA ILE A 259 -10.85 -12.63 4.31
C ILE A 259 -9.61 -12.53 3.43
N TYR A 260 -9.05 -13.68 3.02
CA TYR A 260 -7.98 -13.76 2.04
C TYR A 260 -8.30 -14.76 0.93
N SER A 261 -7.70 -14.53 -0.24
CA SER A 261 -7.82 -15.42 -1.39
C SER A 261 -6.81 -16.56 -1.28
N VAL A 262 -7.29 -17.80 -1.35
CA VAL A 262 -6.50 -19.03 -1.32
C VAL A 262 -6.42 -19.63 -2.71
N TRP A 263 -5.24 -20.12 -3.06
CA TRP A 263 -5.03 -20.97 -4.23
C TRP A 263 -5.20 -22.44 -3.85
N ASP A 264 -6.37 -23.02 -4.15
CA ASP A 264 -6.64 -24.45 -3.96
C ASP A 264 -6.97 -25.13 -5.31
N PRO A 265 -6.09 -26.00 -5.84
CA PRO A 265 -6.36 -26.78 -7.05
C PRO A 265 -7.53 -27.77 -6.93
N ALA A 266 -7.95 -28.13 -5.71
CA ALA A 266 -9.06 -29.04 -5.46
C ALA A 266 -10.42 -28.32 -5.31
N TYR A 267 -10.44 -26.99 -5.43
CA TYR A 267 -11.66 -26.20 -5.32
C TYR A 267 -12.62 -26.47 -6.49
N ALA A 268 -13.91 -26.59 -6.18
CA ALA A 268 -14.93 -26.99 -7.14
C ALA A 268 -15.10 -26.01 -8.32
N GLU A 269 -14.81 -24.73 -8.12
CA GLU A 269 -14.89 -23.70 -9.17
C GLU A 269 -13.51 -23.23 -9.66
N PHE A 270 -12.47 -24.08 -9.54
CA PHE A 270 -11.16 -23.80 -10.15
C PHE A 270 -11.35 -23.45 -11.64
N PRO A 271 -10.77 -22.32 -12.13
CA PRO A 271 -9.62 -21.56 -11.59
C PRO A 271 -9.97 -20.35 -10.70
N LYS A 272 -11.21 -20.17 -10.24
CA LYS A 272 -11.55 -19.04 -9.35
C LYS A 272 -10.88 -19.21 -7.98
N SER A 273 -10.42 -18.09 -7.41
CA SER A 273 -9.82 -18.09 -6.08
C SER A 273 -10.90 -18.23 -4.99
N GLU A 274 -10.65 -19.13 -4.04
CA GLU A 274 -11.52 -19.31 -2.89
C GLU A 274 -11.24 -18.22 -1.84
N LYS A 275 -12.30 -17.64 -1.26
CA LYS A 275 -12.20 -16.60 -0.24
C LYS A 275 -12.44 -17.21 1.14
N VAL A 276 -11.38 -17.28 1.95
CA VAL A 276 -11.40 -17.94 3.27
C VAL A 276 -11.14 -16.92 4.38
N PRO A 277 -11.82 -17.00 5.54
CA PRO A 277 -11.54 -16.12 6.67
C PRO A 277 -10.16 -16.41 7.29
N TYR A 278 -9.49 -15.36 7.76
CA TYR A 278 -8.23 -15.50 8.49
C TYR A 278 -8.43 -16.23 9.83
N PRO A 279 -7.46 -17.05 10.26
CA PRO A 279 -7.50 -17.70 11.57
C PRO A 279 -7.41 -16.67 12.70
N SER A 280 -7.94 -17.03 13.89
CA SER A 280 -8.03 -16.14 15.04
C SER A 280 -6.68 -15.59 15.54
N TRP A 281 -5.58 -16.31 15.37
CA TRP A 281 -4.25 -15.83 15.73
C TRP A 281 -3.75 -14.68 14.83
N ALA A 282 -4.25 -14.58 13.59
CA ALA A 282 -3.83 -13.55 12.63
C ALA A 282 -4.25 -12.15 13.11
N TYR A 283 -5.38 -12.04 13.82
CA TYR A 283 -5.78 -10.78 14.49
C TYR A 283 -4.71 -10.28 15.46
N GLY A 284 -4.06 -11.19 16.19
CA GLY A 284 -2.94 -10.84 17.08
C GLY A 284 -1.76 -10.24 16.32
N VAL A 285 -1.42 -10.81 15.15
CA VAL A 285 -0.37 -10.26 14.28
C VAL A 285 -0.74 -8.88 13.77
N VAL A 286 -1.98 -8.69 13.29
CA VAL A 286 -2.48 -7.38 12.81
C VAL A 286 -2.39 -6.33 13.92
N VAL A 287 -2.81 -6.67 15.14
CA VAL A 287 -2.71 -5.76 16.30
C VAL A 287 -1.27 -5.39 16.61
N ILE A 288 -0.31 -6.30 16.49
CA ILE A 288 1.10 -5.99 16.71
C ILE A 288 1.62 -5.04 15.61
N VAL A 289 1.39 -5.40 14.35
CA VAL A 289 1.96 -4.69 13.18
C VAL A 289 1.37 -3.29 13.02
N ALA A 290 0.05 -3.14 13.14
CA ALA A 290 -0.62 -1.85 13.03
C ALA A 290 -0.63 -1.09 14.37
N GLY A 291 -0.78 -1.79 15.50
CA GLY A 291 -0.97 -1.17 16.80
C GLY A 291 0.31 -0.63 17.43
N VAL A 292 1.45 -1.35 17.34
CA VAL A 292 2.70 -0.90 17.97
C VAL A 292 3.16 0.46 17.47
N PRO A 293 3.22 0.73 16.14
CA PRO A 293 3.56 2.07 15.64
C PRO A 293 2.62 3.15 16.16
N CYS A 294 1.31 2.90 16.15
CA CYS A 294 0.31 3.90 16.54
C CYS A 294 0.31 4.18 18.04
N LEU A 295 0.50 3.14 18.86
CA LEU A 295 0.54 3.25 20.32
C LEU A 295 1.87 3.84 20.82
N SER A 296 2.94 3.78 20.03
CA SER A 296 4.23 4.36 20.43
C SER A 296 4.14 5.87 20.72
N ILE A 297 3.33 6.62 19.95
CA ILE A 297 3.11 8.06 20.10
C ILE A 297 2.49 8.41 21.46
N PRO A 298 1.28 7.91 21.82
CA PRO A 298 0.68 8.20 23.12
C PRO A 298 1.48 7.59 24.28
N CYS A 299 2.05 6.38 24.12
CA CYS A 299 2.86 5.76 25.18
C CYS A 299 4.07 6.62 25.54
N PHE A 300 4.80 7.16 24.55
CA PHE A 300 5.94 8.02 24.81
C PHE A 300 5.53 9.37 25.43
N ALA A 301 4.39 9.93 24.98
CA ALA A 301 3.83 11.14 25.57
C ALA A 301 3.46 10.94 27.05
N ILE A 302 2.76 9.86 27.38
CA ILE A 302 2.38 9.50 28.77
C ILE A 302 3.63 9.26 29.61
N TYR A 303 4.59 8.47 29.12
CA TYR A 303 5.86 8.21 29.82
C TYR A 303 6.57 9.52 30.19
N LYS A 304 6.68 10.46 29.24
CA LYS A 304 7.34 11.75 29.48
C LYS A 304 6.56 12.63 30.46
N LEU A 305 5.23 12.62 30.41
CA LEU A 305 4.38 13.33 31.37
C LEU A 305 4.54 12.78 32.79
N ILE A 306 4.55 11.46 32.96
CA ILE A 306 4.78 10.80 34.25
C ILE A 306 6.18 11.15 34.78
N ARG A 307 7.22 11.01 33.95
CA ARG A 307 8.59 11.33 34.35
C ARG A 307 8.75 12.79 34.79
N ASN A 308 8.15 13.72 34.04
CA ASN A 308 8.18 15.14 34.41
C ASN A 308 7.43 15.42 35.72
N ARG A 309 6.32 14.73 35.98
CA ARG A 309 5.57 14.83 37.24
C ARG A 309 6.39 14.30 38.41
N CYS A 310 7.05 13.15 38.26
CA CYS A 310 7.96 12.59 39.27
C CYS A 310 9.15 13.51 39.55
N GLN A 311 9.83 14.03 38.52
CA GLN A 311 10.96 14.95 38.71
C GLN A 311 10.56 16.28 39.36
N LYS A 312 9.37 16.80 39.03
CA LYS A 312 8.86 18.03 39.66
C LYS A 312 8.54 17.81 41.14
N GLN A 313 8.04 16.63 41.50
CA GLN A 313 7.74 16.26 42.89
C GLN A 313 9.04 16.04 43.70
N GLU A 314 10.05 15.42 43.11
CA GLU A 314 11.37 15.22 43.71
C GLU A 314 12.12 16.56 43.89
N SER A 315 12.03 17.47 42.92
CA SER A 315 12.59 18.83 43.03
C SER A 315 11.88 19.67 44.09
N GLN A 316 10.56 19.54 44.26
CA GLN A 316 9.83 20.20 45.35
C GLN A 316 10.16 19.62 46.72
N GLN A 317 10.34 18.30 46.85
CA GLN A 317 10.80 17.67 48.11
C GLN A 317 12.26 18.04 48.45
N GLY A 318 13.13 18.20 47.44
CA GLY A 318 14.50 18.69 47.61
C GLY A 318 14.56 20.13 48.12
N LEU A 319 13.68 21.01 47.62
CA LEU A 319 13.54 22.40 48.09
C LEU A 319 12.99 22.50 49.52
N VAL A 320 12.00 21.67 49.88
CA VAL A 320 11.45 21.63 51.25
C VAL A 320 12.46 21.09 52.27
N SER A 321 13.28 20.10 51.90
CA SER A 321 14.33 19.55 52.77
C SER A 321 15.54 20.49 52.93
N THR A 322 15.91 21.28 51.91
CA THR A 322 16.93 22.35 52.04
C THR A 322 16.43 23.54 52.87
N MET A 323 15.16 23.93 52.74
CA MET A 323 14.58 24.95 53.62
C MET A 323 14.50 24.50 55.09
N SER A 324 14.22 23.21 55.34
CA SER A 324 14.19 22.67 56.71
C SER A 324 15.58 22.58 57.36
N THR A 325 16.64 22.37 56.59
CA THR A 325 18.02 22.35 57.10
C THR A 325 18.62 23.75 57.28
N ALA A 326 18.22 24.73 56.47
CA ALA A 326 18.63 26.12 56.63
C ALA A 326 18.00 26.83 57.86
N SER A 327 16.97 26.25 58.47
CA SER A 327 16.27 26.83 59.64
C SER A 327 16.85 26.43 61.00
N ILE A 328 17.85 25.54 61.07
CA ILE A 328 18.33 24.99 62.36
C ILE A 328 19.66 25.61 62.84
N ASN A 329 20.43 26.28 61.99
CA ASN A 329 21.70 26.93 62.37
C ASN A 329 21.62 28.46 62.37
N GLY A 330 20.52 29.00 62.89
CA GLY A 330 20.39 30.42 63.22
C GLY A 330 20.72 30.67 64.69
N ASP A 331 21.97 30.47 65.10
CA ASP A 331 22.45 30.99 66.39
C ASP A 331 23.47 32.09 66.18
N LEU A 332 23.00 33.32 66.46
CA LEU A 332 23.76 34.53 66.70
C LEU A 332 24.79 34.29 67.81
N LYS A 333 26.01 34.81 67.62
CA LYS A 333 26.71 35.51 68.71
C LYS A 333 27.76 36.49 68.18
N TYR A 334 27.75 37.62 68.87
CA TYR A 334 28.46 38.89 68.70
C TYR A 334 29.97 38.80 68.49
#